data_AF-A0A151F7I7-F1
#
_entry.id   AF-A0A151F7I7-F1
#
_cell.length_a   1.000
_cell.length_b   1.000
_cell.length_c   1.000
_cell.angle_alpha   90.00
_cell.angle_beta   90.00
_cell.angle_gamma   90.00
#
_symmetry.space_group_name_H-M   'P 1'
#
loop_
_entity.id
_entity.type
_entity.pdbx_description
1 polymer ?
#
loop_
_entity_poly.entity_id
_entity_poly.type
_entity_poly.pdbx_seq_one_letter_code
_entity_poly.pdbx_strand_id
1 'polypeptide(L)'
;MLGFQISHGKMTDAWLGDKKTDFILSAPYGVFVDILTGNLNVTKAFITRKLKIKGSLARLLKTSKATERFVDVLRTIPTEFEGEYQ
;
A
#
# COMPACT_ATOMS: atom_id res chain seq x y z
N MET A 1 -6.56 -8.96 7.89
CA MET A 1 -6.14 -8.41 6.58
C MET A 1 -7.19 -7.39 6.15
N LEU A 2 -6.77 -6.23 5.63
CA LEU A 2 -7.67 -5.26 4.97
C LEU A 2 -7.51 -5.44 3.46
N GLY A 3 -8.61 -5.55 2.73
CA GLY A 3 -8.62 -5.66 1.28
C GLY A 3 -9.54 -4.61 0.65
N PHE A 4 -9.24 -4.26 -0.59
CA PHE A 4 -10.07 -3.39 -1.41
C PHE A 4 -9.99 -3.80 -2.88
N GLN A 5 -11.01 -3.42 -3.65
CA GLN A 5 -11.06 -3.64 -5.09
C GLN A 5 -11.10 -2.31 -5.83
N ILE A 6 -10.26 -2.18 -6.85
CA ILE A 6 -10.28 -1.06 -7.79
C ILE A 6 -10.69 -1.59 -9.16
N SER A 7 -11.70 -0.96 -9.77
CA SER A 7 -12.14 -1.21 -11.14
C SER A 7 -12.28 0.12 -11.87
N HIS A 8 -11.65 0.26 -13.04
CA HIS A 8 -11.70 1.47 -13.86
C HIS A 8 -11.37 2.76 -13.08
N GLY A 9 -10.37 2.69 -12.19
CA GLY A 9 -9.92 3.82 -11.37
C GLY A 9 -10.83 4.17 -10.19
N LYS A 10 -11.89 3.39 -9.92
CA LYS A 10 -12.79 3.58 -8.78
C LYS A 10 -12.65 2.44 -7.79
N MET A 11 -12.63 2.77 -6.50
CA MET A 11 -12.77 1.77 -5.44
C MET A 11 -14.22 1.28 -5.43
N THR A 12 -14.43 -0.03 -5.59
CA THR A 12 -15.78 -0.63 -5.70
C THR A 12 -16.15 -1.49 -4.52
N ASP A 13 -15.17 -1.93 -3.72
CA ASP A 13 -15.36 -2.80 -2.57
C ASP A 13 -14.21 -2.62 -1.57
N ALA A 14 -14.49 -2.82 -0.28
CA ALA A 14 -13.51 -2.83 0.80
C ALA A 14 -13.99 -3.78 1.91
N TRP A 15 -13.09 -4.63 2.41
CA TRP A 15 -13.47 -5.68 3.37
C TRP A 15 -12.34 -5.98 4.37
N LEU A 16 -12.75 -6.53 5.51
CA LEU A 16 -11.85 -7.15 6.48
C LEU A 16 -11.84 -8.66 6.30
N GLY A 17 -10.68 -9.28 6.49
CA GLY A 17 -10.47 -10.73 6.36
C GLY A 17 -9.87 -11.15 5.01
N ASP A 18 -9.76 -12.46 4.83
CA ASP A 18 -9.11 -13.04 3.66
C ASP A 18 -10.09 -13.20 2.50
N LYS A 19 -9.70 -12.64 1.34
CA LYS A 19 -10.38 -12.78 0.06
C LYS A 19 -9.31 -12.89 -1.01
N LYS A 20 -9.60 -13.57 -2.13
CA LYS A 20 -8.67 -13.66 -3.26
C LYS A 20 -8.40 -12.26 -3.81
N THR A 21 -7.13 -11.89 -3.90
CA THR A 21 -6.68 -10.62 -4.46
C THR A 21 -5.65 -10.84 -5.55
N ASP A 22 -5.54 -9.88 -6.48
CA ASP A 22 -4.45 -9.88 -7.48
C ASP A 22 -3.09 -9.57 -6.85
N PHE A 23 -3.11 -8.79 -5.76
CA PHE A 23 -1.93 -8.35 -5.04
C PHE A 23 -2.14 -8.42 -3.53
N ILE A 24 -1.08 -8.78 -2.82
CA ILE A 24 -0.97 -8.65 -1.36
C ILE A 24 0.29 -7.88 -1.07
N LEU A 25 0.15 -6.76 -0.37
CA LEU A 25 1.26 -5.99 0.19
C LEU A 25 1.45 -6.40 1.65
N SER A 26 2.68 -6.70 2.05
CA SER A 26 3.00 -7.02 3.44
C SER A 26 4.31 -6.39 3.88
N ALA A 27 4.29 -5.83 5.08
CA ALA A 27 5.43 -5.23 5.76
C ALA A 27 5.12 -5.14 7.27
N PRO A 28 6.12 -4.92 8.14
CA PRO A 28 5.88 -4.48 9.51
C PRO A 28 5.05 -3.18 9.54
N TYR A 29 4.26 -2.98 10.59
CA TYR A 29 3.38 -1.81 10.71
C TYR A 29 4.13 -0.48 10.54
N GLY A 30 5.29 -0.32 11.19
CA GLY A 30 6.10 0.90 11.09
C GLY A 30 6.58 1.22 9.68
N VAL A 31 6.79 0.21 8.82
CA VAL A 31 7.12 0.45 7.41
C VAL A 31 5.94 1.10 6.67
N PHE A 32 4.70 0.71 6.99
CA PHE A 32 3.52 1.39 6.43
C PHE A 32 3.39 2.82 6.97
N VAL A 33 3.65 3.04 8.26
CA VAL A 33 3.65 4.38 8.87
C VAL A 33 4.70 5.26 8.20
N ASP A 34 5.93 4.80 8.02
CA ASP A 34 6.99 5.55 7.32
C ASP A 34 6.60 5.90 5.88
N ILE A 35 5.92 4.99 5.18
CA ILE A 35 5.43 5.26 3.83
C ILE A 35 4.31 6.31 3.86
N LEU A 36 3.37 6.23 4.79
CA LEU A 36 2.23 7.14 4.89
C LEU A 36 2.60 8.51 5.48
N THR A 37 3.72 8.63 6.18
CA THR A 37 4.23 9.90 6.71
C THR A 37 5.23 10.58 5.77
N GLY A 38 5.72 9.87 4.74
CA GLY A 38 6.70 10.41 3.79
C GLY A 38 8.16 10.10 4.13
N ASN A 39 8.43 9.53 5.31
CA ASN A 39 9.77 9.14 5.75
C ASN A 39 10.41 8.06 4.87
N LEU A 40 9.59 7.22 4.23
CA LEU A 40 10.03 6.20 3.28
C LEU A 40 9.27 6.28 1.96
N ASN A 41 10.00 6.39 0.85
CA ASN A 41 9.42 6.27 -0.47
C ASN A 41 8.99 4.82 -0.76
N VAL A 42 7.77 4.61 -1.28
CA VAL A 42 7.20 3.29 -1.55
C VAL A 42 8.04 2.45 -2.53
N THR A 43 8.59 3.07 -3.57
CA THR A 43 9.47 2.42 -4.55
C THR A 43 10.78 1.99 -3.89
N LYS A 44 11.35 2.85 -3.01
CA LYS A 44 12.53 2.49 -2.21
C LYS A 44 12.22 1.34 -1.24
N ALA A 45 11.07 1.35 -0.57
CA ALA A 45 10.65 0.27 0.32
C ALA A 45 10.55 -1.07 -0.42
N PHE A 46 10.04 -1.04 -1.66
CA PHE A 46 9.95 -2.22 -2.52
C PHE A 46 11.33 -2.73 -2.96
N ILE A 47 12.19 -1.87 -3.52
CA ILE A 47 13.54 -2.25 -4.00
C ILE A 47 14.39 -2.81 -2.85
N THR A 48 14.27 -2.22 -1.67
CA THR A 48 14.98 -2.68 -0.45
C THR A 48 14.31 -3.86 0.25
N ARG A 49 13.23 -4.42 -0.32
CA ARG A 49 12.46 -5.55 0.22
C ARG A 49 11.83 -5.33 1.59
N LYS A 50 11.76 -4.07 2.06
CA LYS A 50 11.01 -3.68 3.27
C LYS A 50 9.50 -3.83 3.06
N LEU A 51 9.02 -3.57 1.84
CA LEU A 51 7.66 -3.85 1.40
C LEU A 51 7.65 -5.07 0.48
N LYS A 52 7.00 -6.15 0.91
CA LYS A 52 6.85 -7.38 0.13
C LYS A 52 5.56 -7.34 -0.68
N ILE A 53 5.62 -7.92 -1.87
CA ILE A 53 4.50 -8.03 -2.79
C ILE A 53 4.32 -9.49 -3.18
N LYS A 54 3.13 -10.04 -2.96
CA LYS A 54 2.69 -11.27 -3.64
C LYS A 54 1.75 -10.88 -4.77
N GLY A 55 1.99 -11.41 -5.98
CA GLY A 55 1.23 -11.09 -7.19
C GLY A 55 2.15 -10.85 -8.40
N SER A 56 1.58 -10.41 -9.52
CA SER A 56 2.35 -10.15 -10.75
C SER A 56 3.09 -8.81 -10.68
N LEU A 57 4.39 -8.84 -10.40
CA LEU A 57 5.22 -7.64 -10.32
C LEU A 57 5.13 -6.76 -11.58
N ALA A 58 5.11 -7.38 -12.77
CA ALA A 58 4.99 -6.66 -14.04
C ALA A 58 3.69 -5.85 -14.14
N ARG A 59 2.57 -6.36 -13.64
CA ARG A 59 1.30 -5.62 -13.59
C ARG A 59 1.37 -4.45 -12.60
N LEU A 60 1.98 -4.67 -11.44
CA LEU A 60 2.14 -3.63 -10.42
C LEU A 60 3.05 -2.48 -10.88
N LEU A 61 4.13 -2.79 -11.59
CA LEU A 61 5.03 -1.79 -12.17
C LEU A 61 4.35 -0.97 -13.28
N LYS A 62 3.48 -1.59 -14.08
CA LYS A 62 2.65 -0.86 -15.07
C LYS A 62 1.69 0.11 -14.39
N THR A 63 1.28 -0.16 -13.16
CA THR A 63 0.39 0.70 -12.37
C THR A 63 1.14 1.57 -11.35
N SER A 64 2.47 1.71 -11.45
CA SER A 64 3.30 2.42 -10.48
C SER A 64 2.84 3.86 -10.22
N LYS A 65 2.53 4.62 -11.28
CA LYS A 65 1.99 5.98 -11.17
C LYS A 65 0.66 6.04 -10.42
N ALA A 66 -0.21 5.04 -10.62
CA ALA A 66 -1.49 4.95 -9.92
C ALA A 66 -1.26 4.63 -8.43
N THR A 67 -0.30 3.77 -8.11
CA THR A 67 0.11 3.47 -6.73
C THR A 67 0.69 4.70 -6.04
N GLU A 68 1.57 5.44 -6.69
CA GLU A 68 2.13 6.69 -6.16
C GLU A 68 1.02 7.71 -5.88
N ARG A 69 0.12 7.93 -6.85
CA ARG A 69 -1.03 8.82 -6.67
C ARG A 69 -1.94 8.37 -5.52
N PHE A 70 -2.13 7.06 -5.36
CA PHE A 70 -2.92 6.51 -4.26
C PHE A 70 -2.28 6.83 -2.90
N VAL A 71 -0.95 6.65 -2.78
CA VAL A 71 -0.21 7.04 -1.56
C VAL A 71 -0.32 8.54 -1.31
N ASP A 72 -0.20 9.38 -2.35
CA ASP A 72 -0.37 10.83 -2.21
C ASP A 72 -1.74 11.21 -1.67
N VAL A 73 -2.82 10.55 -2.14
CA VAL A 73 -4.18 10.79 -1.63
C VAL A 73 -4.28 10.36 -0.16
N LEU A 74 -3.75 9.19 0.21
CA LEU A 74 -3.78 8.74 1.60
C LEU A 74 -3.04 9.71 2.53
N ARG A 75 -1.94 10.31 2.08
CA ARG A 75 -1.18 11.32 2.83
C ARG A 75 -1.94 12.63 3.07
N THR A 76 -3.01 12.91 2.32
CA THR A 76 -3.86 14.09 2.56
C THR A 76 -4.83 13.90 3.72
N ILE A 77 -5.03 12.66 4.18
CA ILE A 77 -5.94 12.37 5.29
C ILE A 77 -5.16 12.61 6.59
N PRO A 78 -5.54 13.59 7.43
CA PRO A 78 -4.91 13.79 8.72
C PRO A 78 -5.13 12.54 9.57
N THR A 79 -4.05 11.81 9.81
CA THR A 79 -4.07 10.49 10.44
C THR A 79 -3.07 10.46 11.58
N GLU A 80 -3.54 10.09 12.76
CA GLU A 80 -2.69 9.73 13.89
C GLU A 80 -2.49 8.22 13.87
N PHE A 81 -1.24 7.78 14.03
CA PHE A 81 -0.88 6.36 14.07
C PHE A 81 -0.64 5.95 15.52
N GLU A 82 -1.36 4.93 15.98
CA GLU A 82 -1.23 4.42 17.35
C GLU A 82 -0.03 3.47 17.51
N GLY A 83 0.56 3.48 18.71
CA GLY A 83 1.62 2.54 19.13
C GLY A 83 3.06 3.02 18.90
N GLU A 84 4.03 2.21 19.33
CA GLU A 84 5.45 2.41 19.01
C GLU A 84 5.77 1.70 17.70
N TYR A 85 6.23 2.46 16.71
CA TYR A 85 6.58 1.96 15.37
C TYR A 85 8.05 2.29 15.05
N GLN A 86 8.98 1.68 15.79
CA GLN A 86 10.43 1.73 15.51
C GLN A 86 10.90 0.53 14.70
#